data_AF-A0A2T3Z0N0-F1
#
_entry.id   AF-A0A2T3Z0N0-F1
#
_cell.length_a   1.000
_cell.length_b   1.000
_cell.length_c   1.000
_cell.angle_alpha   90.00
_cell.angle_beta   90.00
_cell.angle_gamma   90.00
#
_symmetry.space_group_name_H-M   'P 1'
#
loop_
_entity.id
_entity.type
_entity.pdbx_description
1 polymer ?
#
loop_
_entity_poly.entity_id
_entity_poly.type
_entity_poly.pdbx_seq_one_letter_code
_entity_poly.pdbx_strand_id
1 'polypeptide(L)'
;MDRYISDNRHGEYRQVFRGAPEQAKQFQRWIRESIPWLHFNHVRRWLAVETNVILWSEEDGEHIQFIREALCHIAIDLQREHSPNATIMLPGYGHPLEWMPARKDRFPVAITNEGLEWTAEALLLRELCMIKVVEEITNKPDWWKNVRNAHIAKSWKREILALDWSKYMKYADFTSAMAERCIEELKLKADLYEKTGLIPVLDYSACVIKSDKVVSDGLKSAFTGIAREPKYVRSYSCLCDGGINIHQAHASLSPLVYGRSRILPNRTIKRINCLEACGEGDILPRPRNTGLDVEYQFRLYDDSYQWLPFDVTVSKKGNARIDGYINNLHPVKNKRLVLLGSKTR
;
A
#
# COMPACT_ATOMS: atom_id res chain seq x y z
N MET A 1 17.93 -1.58 1.78
CA MET A 1 17.66 -1.79 0.35
C MET A 1 18.09 -0.52 -0.33
N ASP A 2 19.13 -0.58 -1.14
CA ASP A 2 19.54 0.57 -1.94
C ASP A 2 18.41 0.87 -2.92
N ARG A 3 17.77 2.04 -2.74
CA ARG A 3 16.77 2.58 -3.67
C ARG A 3 17.39 3.00 -5.01
N TYR A 4 18.68 2.74 -5.20
CA TYR A 4 19.44 3.07 -6.39
C TYR A 4 19.50 1.85 -7.29
N ILE A 5 18.50 1.73 -8.16
CA ILE A 5 18.64 0.94 -9.38
C ILE A 5 19.77 1.60 -10.19
N SER A 6 20.80 0.83 -10.55
CA SER A 6 21.97 1.38 -11.20
C SER A 6 21.65 1.90 -12.61
N ASP A 7 22.21 3.06 -12.93
CA ASP A 7 22.23 3.69 -14.26
C ASP A 7 22.81 2.74 -15.35
N ASN A 8 23.59 1.73 -14.92
CA ASN A 8 24.23 0.73 -15.78
C ASN A 8 23.25 -0.16 -16.56
N ARG A 9 22.01 -0.35 -16.09
CA ARG A 9 21.06 -1.23 -16.78
C ARG A 9 20.59 -0.67 -18.13
N HIS A 10 20.73 0.63 -18.37
CA HIS A 10 20.41 1.23 -19.66
C HIS A 10 21.39 0.82 -20.77
N GLY A 11 22.67 0.64 -20.43
CA GLY A 11 23.66 0.09 -21.36
C GLY A 11 23.38 -1.39 -21.66
N GLU A 12 22.99 -2.15 -20.64
CA GLU A 12 22.72 -3.59 -20.72
C GLU A 12 21.44 -3.91 -21.51
N TYR A 13 20.33 -3.19 -21.36
CA TYR A 13 19.11 -3.44 -22.16
C TYR A 13 19.33 -3.30 -23.67
N ARG A 14 20.16 -2.33 -24.10
CA ARG A 14 20.54 -2.22 -25.52
C ARG A 14 21.29 -3.46 -26.02
N GLN A 15 21.92 -4.22 -25.13
CA GLN A 15 22.61 -5.47 -25.44
C GLN A 15 21.68 -6.70 -25.31
N VAL A 16 20.58 -6.60 -24.55
CA VAL A 16 19.63 -7.70 -24.25
C VAL A 16 18.40 -7.71 -25.17
N PHE A 17 18.14 -6.64 -25.93
CA PHE A 17 17.08 -6.62 -26.97
C PHE A 17 17.26 -7.79 -27.96
N ARG A 18 16.34 -8.76 -27.94
CA ARG A 18 16.43 -10.02 -28.72
C ARG A 18 16.19 -9.85 -30.23
N GLY A 19 15.75 -8.67 -30.68
CA GLY A 19 15.58 -8.36 -32.10
C GLY A 19 16.83 -7.77 -32.74
N ALA A 20 16.81 -7.61 -34.06
CA ALA A 20 17.92 -7.00 -34.81
C ALA A 20 18.17 -5.54 -34.36
N PRO A 21 19.41 -5.01 -34.50
CA PRO A 21 19.73 -3.62 -34.13
C PRO A 21 18.83 -2.57 -34.78
N GLU A 22 18.33 -2.83 -35.99
CA GLU A 22 17.40 -1.94 -36.68
C GLU A 22 16.01 -1.95 -36.04
N GLN A 23 15.54 -3.10 -35.55
CA GLN A 23 14.29 -3.20 -34.78
C GLN A 23 14.39 -2.45 -33.45
N ALA A 24 15.56 -2.47 -32.79
CA ALA A 24 15.79 -1.67 -31.59
C ALA A 24 15.70 -0.15 -31.87
N LYS A 25 16.22 0.30 -33.02
CA LYS A 25 16.09 1.70 -33.46
C LYS A 25 14.65 2.05 -33.83
N GLN A 26 13.94 1.15 -34.50
CA GLN A 26 12.52 1.31 -34.82
C GLN A 26 11.66 1.38 -33.55
N PHE A 27 11.96 0.56 -32.54
CA PHE A 27 11.31 0.63 -31.22
C PHE A 27 11.49 2.01 -30.59
N GLN A 28 12.74 2.48 -30.53
CA GLN A 28 13.08 3.79 -29.97
C GLN A 28 12.43 4.94 -30.72
N ARG A 29 12.33 4.83 -32.05
CA ARG A 29 11.62 5.79 -32.89
C ARG A 29 10.11 5.75 -32.63
N TRP A 30 9.51 4.57 -32.62
CA TRP A 30 8.09 4.37 -32.32
C TRP A 30 7.71 4.93 -30.95
N ILE A 31 8.53 4.70 -29.91
CA ILE A 31 8.34 5.30 -28.58
C ILE A 31 8.28 6.83 -28.64
N ARG A 32 9.20 7.44 -29.40
CA ARG A 32 9.31 8.90 -29.51
C ARG A 32 8.19 9.52 -30.34
N GLU A 33 7.79 8.85 -31.42
CA GLU A 33 6.85 9.38 -32.41
C GLU A 33 5.39 9.01 -32.12
N SER A 34 5.15 7.83 -31.56
CA SER A 34 3.81 7.22 -31.60
C SER A 34 2.98 7.46 -30.35
N ILE A 35 3.55 7.91 -29.21
CA ILE A 35 2.76 7.87 -27.97
C ILE A 35 3.00 8.96 -26.90
N PRO A 36 1.91 9.60 -26.43
CA PRO A 36 1.86 10.25 -25.12
C PRO A 36 1.73 9.27 -23.93
N TRP A 37 2.06 7.97 -24.05
CA TRP A 37 1.80 6.92 -23.04
C TRP A 37 2.65 5.64 -23.21
N LEU A 38 2.92 4.92 -22.10
CA LEU A 38 3.64 3.65 -22.07
C LEU A 38 3.08 2.76 -20.98
N HIS A 39 2.31 1.75 -21.35
CA HIS A 39 1.90 0.68 -20.45
C HIS A 39 2.44 -0.65 -20.95
N PHE A 40 2.57 -1.55 -20.00
CA PHE A 40 2.92 -2.94 -20.18
C PHE A 40 2.28 -3.58 -21.43
N ASN A 41 0.96 -3.49 -21.58
CA ASN A 41 0.26 -4.19 -22.66
C ASN A 41 0.55 -3.68 -24.08
N HIS A 42 0.86 -2.40 -24.31
CA HIS A 42 1.18 -1.99 -25.68
C HIS A 42 2.65 -2.21 -26.00
N VAL A 43 3.55 -2.10 -25.02
CA VAL A 43 4.93 -2.58 -25.22
C VAL A 43 4.90 -4.08 -25.53
N ARG A 44 4.09 -4.85 -24.80
CA ARG A 44 3.80 -6.27 -25.11
C ARG A 44 3.27 -6.46 -26.52
N ARG A 45 2.25 -5.71 -26.94
CA ARG A 45 1.61 -5.83 -28.27
C ARG A 45 2.58 -5.45 -29.39
N TRP A 46 3.32 -4.36 -29.25
CA TRP A 46 4.36 -3.94 -30.19
C TRP A 46 5.44 -5.01 -30.32
N LEU A 47 5.95 -5.52 -29.19
CA LEU A 47 6.95 -6.58 -29.20
C LEU A 47 6.42 -7.84 -29.86
N ALA A 48 5.18 -8.25 -29.58
CA ALA A 48 4.59 -9.42 -30.20
C ALA A 48 4.51 -9.29 -31.74
N VAL A 49 4.13 -8.10 -32.24
CA VAL A 49 4.05 -7.81 -33.68
C VAL A 49 5.44 -7.80 -34.32
N GLU A 50 6.40 -7.10 -33.72
CA GLU A 50 7.70 -6.82 -34.36
C GLU A 50 8.73 -7.93 -34.18
N THR A 51 8.64 -8.70 -33.08
CA THR A 51 9.55 -9.83 -32.83
C THR A 51 8.96 -11.16 -33.25
N ASN A 52 7.70 -11.19 -33.72
CA ASN A 52 6.93 -12.39 -34.06
C ASN A 52 6.90 -13.44 -32.92
N VAL A 53 7.03 -12.97 -31.68
CA VAL A 53 6.96 -13.80 -30.47
C VAL A 53 5.53 -13.73 -29.93
N ILE A 54 4.89 -14.89 -29.81
CA ILE A 54 3.55 -14.99 -29.26
C ILE A 54 3.64 -14.95 -27.73
N LEU A 55 3.23 -13.83 -27.13
CA LEU A 55 3.27 -13.60 -25.69
C LEU A 55 1.97 -14.11 -25.02
N TRP A 56 1.81 -15.44 -24.93
CA TRP A 56 0.78 -16.05 -24.09
C TRP A 56 1.24 -16.13 -22.61
N SER A 57 0.26 -16.28 -21.73
CA SER A 57 0.27 -16.10 -20.27
C SER A 57 1.42 -16.73 -19.47
N GLU A 58 1.75 -16.06 -18.35
CA GLU A 58 2.30 -16.53 -17.05
C GLU A 58 3.53 -17.47 -16.99
N GLU A 59 3.90 -18.20 -18.03
CA GLU A 59 4.98 -19.20 -17.98
C GLU A 59 6.36 -18.64 -18.39
N ASP A 60 6.42 -17.53 -19.12
CA ASP A 60 7.68 -16.95 -19.60
C ASP A 60 8.09 -15.68 -18.82
N GLY A 61 8.61 -15.86 -17.61
CA GLY A 61 9.10 -14.77 -16.75
C GLY A 61 10.14 -13.85 -17.42
N GLU A 62 10.88 -14.34 -18.41
CA GLU A 62 11.85 -13.56 -19.19
C GLU A 62 11.19 -12.45 -20.04
N HIS A 63 10.03 -12.73 -20.63
CA HIS A 63 9.32 -11.74 -21.47
C HIS A 63 8.72 -10.62 -20.65
N ILE A 64 8.12 -10.94 -19.50
CA ILE A 64 7.61 -9.95 -18.55
C ILE A 64 8.75 -9.06 -18.05
N GLN A 65 9.90 -9.66 -17.72
CA GLN A 65 11.08 -8.93 -17.28
C GLN A 65 11.59 -7.97 -18.38
N PHE A 66 11.63 -8.43 -19.62
CA PHE A 66 12.03 -7.61 -20.76
C PHE A 66 11.10 -6.40 -20.98
N ILE A 67 9.78 -6.59 -20.91
CA ILE A 67 8.80 -5.49 -21.01
C ILE A 67 8.99 -4.48 -19.86
N ARG A 68 9.20 -4.96 -18.63
CA ARG A 68 9.47 -4.10 -17.47
C ARG A 68 10.73 -3.26 -17.65
N GLU A 69 11.79 -3.86 -18.16
CA GLU A 69 13.04 -3.15 -18.45
C GLU A 69 12.82 -2.09 -19.52
N ALA A 70 12.17 -2.43 -20.63
CA ALA A 70 11.80 -1.49 -21.68
C ALA A 70 11.05 -0.26 -21.11
N LEU A 71 10.01 -0.49 -20.31
CA LEU A 71 9.26 0.58 -19.64
C LEU A 71 10.12 1.44 -18.71
N CYS A 72 11.02 0.82 -17.95
CA CYS A 72 11.96 1.54 -17.09
C CYS A 72 12.90 2.44 -17.89
N HIS A 73 13.45 1.96 -19.00
CA HIS A 73 14.35 2.77 -19.83
C HIS A 73 13.67 4.00 -20.38
N ILE A 74 12.43 3.86 -20.81
CA ILE A 74 11.72 4.99 -21.37
C ILE A 74 11.35 6.00 -20.28
N ALA A 75 10.96 5.52 -19.09
CA ALA A 75 10.73 6.41 -17.95
C ALA A 75 12.01 7.18 -17.55
N ILE A 76 13.18 6.54 -17.63
CA ILE A 76 14.49 7.17 -17.40
C ILE A 76 14.79 8.22 -18.46
N ASP A 77 14.57 7.92 -19.75
CA ASP A 77 14.81 8.88 -20.84
C ASP A 77 13.90 10.11 -20.69
N LEU A 78 12.61 9.92 -20.41
CA LEU A 78 11.67 11.01 -20.13
C LEU A 78 12.08 11.84 -18.91
N GLN A 79 12.58 11.19 -17.85
CA GLN A 79 13.10 11.89 -16.69
C GLN A 79 14.34 12.71 -17.06
N ARG A 80 15.27 12.17 -17.84
CA ARG A 80 16.51 12.86 -18.24
C ARG A 80 16.24 14.07 -19.14
N GLU A 81 15.21 14.00 -19.98
CA GLU A 81 14.78 15.14 -20.79
C GLU A 81 14.30 16.31 -19.93
N HIS A 82 13.57 16.02 -18.84
CA HIS A 82 12.95 17.05 -17.98
C HIS A 82 13.81 17.46 -16.77
N SER A 83 14.59 16.52 -16.24
CA SER A 83 15.42 16.61 -15.04
C SER A 83 16.77 15.93 -15.29
N PRO A 84 17.67 16.53 -16.09
CA PRO A 84 18.92 15.90 -16.54
C PRO A 84 19.89 15.58 -15.39
N ASN A 85 19.76 16.25 -14.25
CA ASN A 85 20.59 16.04 -13.06
C ASN A 85 19.91 15.12 -12.02
N ALA A 86 18.85 14.41 -12.41
CA ALA A 86 18.16 13.48 -11.52
C ALA A 86 19.07 12.31 -11.14
N THR A 87 19.17 12.05 -9.84
CA THR A 87 19.84 10.87 -9.28
C THR A 87 18.89 9.96 -8.52
N ILE A 88 17.64 10.39 -8.31
CA ILE A 88 16.58 9.59 -7.69
C ILE A 88 15.63 9.03 -8.76
N MET A 89 15.14 7.82 -8.53
CA MET A 89 14.10 7.21 -9.34
C MET A 89 12.95 6.76 -8.45
N LEU A 90 11.73 7.11 -8.82
CA LEU A 90 10.48 6.82 -8.13
C LEU A 90 9.38 6.51 -9.16
N PRO A 91 8.31 5.80 -8.79
CA PRO A 91 7.16 5.62 -9.68
C PRO A 91 6.61 6.96 -10.17
N GLY A 92 6.51 7.13 -11.49
CA GLY A 92 6.13 8.40 -12.13
C GLY A 92 7.26 9.43 -12.24
N TYR A 93 8.49 9.10 -11.85
CA TYR A 93 9.70 9.93 -11.97
C TYR A 93 10.96 9.06 -12.13
N GLY A 94 11.32 8.70 -13.37
CA GLY A 94 12.41 7.75 -13.66
C GLY A 94 12.00 6.28 -13.61
N HIS A 95 10.81 5.97 -13.07
CA HIS A 95 10.13 4.69 -13.24
C HIS A 95 8.70 4.88 -13.78
N PRO A 96 8.14 3.86 -14.44
CA PRO A 96 6.70 3.81 -14.75
C PRO A 96 5.86 4.09 -13.50
N LEU A 97 4.65 4.64 -13.69
CA LEU A 97 3.77 5.01 -12.57
C LEU A 97 3.38 3.78 -11.73
N GLU A 98 3.21 2.65 -12.40
CA GLU A 98 2.86 1.34 -11.86
C GLU A 98 4.07 0.53 -11.38
N TRP A 99 5.27 1.09 -11.43
CA TRP A 99 6.48 0.35 -11.08
C TRP A 99 6.43 -0.12 -9.63
N MET A 100 6.75 -1.39 -9.42
CA MET A 100 6.90 -1.98 -8.10
C MET A 100 8.20 -2.80 -8.04
N PRO A 101 8.85 -2.91 -6.86
CA PRO A 101 9.96 -3.84 -6.65
C PRO A 101 9.55 -5.29 -6.96
N ALA A 102 10.49 -6.20 -7.16
CA ALA A 102 10.18 -7.62 -7.37
C ALA A 102 9.29 -8.19 -6.25
N ARG A 103 8.49 -9.23 -6.54
CA ARG A 103 7.52 -9.81 -5.58
C ARG A 103 8.15 -10.14 -4.21
N LYS A 104 9.39 -10.62 -4.19
CA LYS A 104 10.16 -10.93 -2.96
C LYS A 104 10.59 -9.70 -2.15
N ASP A 105 10.61 -8.52 -2.76
CA ASP A 105 11.12 -7.27 -2.22
C ASP A 105 9.98 -6.25 -1.93
N ARG A 106 8.71 -6.65 -2.07
CA ARG A 106 7.54 -5.80 -1.81
C ARG A 106 6.52 -6.49 -0.90
N PHE A 107 5.65 -5.69 -0.26
CA PHE A 107 4.49 -6.24 0.44
C PHE A 107 3.48 -6.84 -0.56
N PRO A 108 2.70 -7.85 -0.16
CA PRO A 108 1.63 -8.39 -0.98
C PRO A 108 0.65 -7.29 -1.39
N VAL A 109 0.25 -7.31 -2.66
CA VAL A 109 -0.79 -6.44 -3.22
C VAL A 109 -1.86 -7.31 -3.87
N ALA A 110 -3.12 -6.86 -3.81
CA ALA A 110 -4.23 -7.63 -4.36
C ALA A 110 -4.16 -7.71 -5.89
N ILE A 111 -3.92 -6.56 -6.54
CA ILE A 111 -3.96 -6.40 -8.00
C ILE A 111 -2.77 -5.55 -8.43
N THR A 112 -2.14 -5.91 -9.54
CA THR A 112 -1.19 -5.09 -10.29
C THR A 112 -1.62 -4.98 -11.75
N ASN A 113 -0.90 -4.19 -12.54
CA ASN A 113 -1.16 -4.11 -13.99
C ASN A 113 -0.87 -5.42 -14.73
N GLU A 114 -0.23 -6.38 -14.07
CA GLU A 114 0.04 -7.73 -14.58
C GLU A 114 -1.07 -8.72 -14.24
N GLY A 115 -1.98 -8.36 -13.33
CA GLY A 115 -3.11 -9.21 -12.92
C GLY A 115 -3.28 -9.30 -11.41
N LEU A 116 -3.94 -10.37 -10.98
CA LEU A 116 -4.16 -10.68 -9.56
C LEU A 116 -2.89 -11.29 -8.96
N GLU A 117 -2.36 -10.70 -7.88
CA GLU A 117 -1.14 -11.20 -7.21
C GLU A 117 -1.40 -11.88 -5.87
N TRP A 118 -2.53 -11.54 -5.25
CA TRP A 118 -2.96 -12.14 -4.00
C TRP A 118 -4.43 -12.53 -4.09
N THR A 119 -4.71 -13.78 -3.72
CA THR A 119 -6.05 -14.34 -3.58
C THR A 119 -6.20 -14.89 -2.17
N ALA A 120 -7.43 -14.91 -1.69
CA ALA A 120 -7.79 -15.50 -0.41
C ALA A 120 -8.66 -16.74 -0.65
N GLU A 121 -8.62 -17.69 0.26
CA GLU A 121 -9.52 -18.83 0.22
C GLU A 121 -10.95 -18.37 0.50
N ALA A 122 -11.90 -18.91 -0.26
CA ALA A 122 -13.31 -18.66 -0.05
C ALA A 122 -13.79 -19.42 1.20
N LEU A 123 -14.17 -18.68 2.23
CA LEU A 123 -14.68 -19.24 3.47
C LEU A 123 -16.16 -19.64 3.35
N LEU A 124 -16.53 -20.71 4.04
CA LEU A 124 -17.92 -21.11 4.24
C LEU A 124 -18.65 -20.08 5.14
N LEU A 125 -19.97 -19.98 4.98
CA LEU A 125 -20.79 -19.08 5.81
C LEU A 125 -20.58 -19.31 7.32
N ARG A 126 -20.41 -20.57 7.74
CA ARG A 126 -20.15 -20.94 9.13
C ARG A 126 -18.78 -20.46 9.62
N GLU A 127 -17.74 -20.54 8.79
CA GLU A 127 -16.40 -20.05 9.13
C GLU A 127 -16.39 -18.53 9.30
N LEU A 128 -17.07 -17.80 8.40
CA LEU A 128 -17.26 -16.35 8.53
C LEU A 128 -17.97 -15.97 9.84
N CYS A 129 -18.96 -16.75 10.25
CA CYS A 129 -19.65 -16.51 11.51
C CYS A 129 -18.76 -16.82 12.72
N MET A 130 -17.94 -17.88 12.67
CA MET A 130 -16.99 -18.20 13.74
C MET A 130 -15.92 -17.12 13.89
N ILE A 131 -15.35 -16.65 12.78
CA ILE A 131 -14.42 -15.51 12.76
C ILE A 131 -15.06 -14.27 13.38
N LYS A 132 -16.33 -13.99 13.05
CA LYS A 132 -17.09 -12.88 13.65
C LYS A 132 -17.22 -13.03 15.17
N VAL A 133 -17.48 -14.23 15.68
CA VAL A 133 -17.55 -14.47 17.14
C VAL A 133 -16.21 -14.21 17.82
N VAL A 134 -15.11 -14.73 17.25
CA VAL A 134 -13.76 -14.50 17.79
C VAL A 134 -13.43 -13.01 17.79
N GLU A 135 -13.74 -12.29 16.71
CA GLU A 135 -13.57 -10.85 16.60
C GLU A 135 -14.35 -10.08 17.68
N GLU A 136 -15.64 -10.39 17.86
CA GLU A 136 -16.49 -9.71 18.84
C GLU A 136 -16.09 -9.99 20.29
N ILE A 137 -15.73 -11.24 20.62
CA ILE A 137 -15.29 -11.57 21.99
C ILE A 137 -13.95 -10.88 22.29
N THR A 138 -13.01 -10.86 21.35
CA THR A 138 -11.69 -10.25 21.57
C THR A 138 -11.72 -8.73 21.68
N ASN A 139 -12.83 -8.08 21.27
CA ASN A 139 -13.06 -6.66 21.51
C ASN A 139 -13.62 -6.35 22.91
N LYS A 140 -14.03 -7.36 23.70
CA LYS A 140 -14.50 -7.17 25.07
C LYS A 140 -13.31 -6.90 26.02
N PRO A 141 -13.47 -6.04 27.04
CA PRO A 141 -12.44 -5.85 28.06
C PRO A 141 -12.15 -7.16 28.80
N ASP A 142 -10.89 -7.37 29.15
CA ASP A 142 -10.40 -8.55 29.90
C ASP A 142 -10.82 -9.90 29.31
N TRP A 143 -11.11 -9.99 28.00
CA TRP A 143 -11.64 -11.20 27.37
C TRP A 143 -10.78 -12.44 27.64
N TRP A 144 -9.45 -12.29 27.67
CA TRP A 144 -8.49 -13.39 27.86
C TRP A 144 -8.57 -14.00 29.27
N LYS A 145 -8.93 -13.20 30.28
CA LYS A 145 -9.22 -13.70 31.64
C LYS A 145 -10.61 -14.32 31.69
N ASN A 146 -11.58 -13.60 31.10
CA ASN A 146 -12.99 -13.91 31.18
C ASN A 146 -13.37 -15.21 30.45
N VAL A 147 -12.71 -15.55 29.35
CA VAL A 147 -12.96 -16.80 28.61
C VAL A 147 -12.66 -18.06 29.43
N ARG A 148 -11.80 -17.96 30.45
CA ARG A 148 -11.48 -19.08 31.37
C ARG A 148 -12.53 -19.25 32.47
N ASN A 149 -13.33 -18.23 32.73
CA ASN A 149 -14.44 -18.34 33.68
C ASN A 149 -15.60 -19.08 33.02
N ALA A 150 -15.90 -20.28 33.52
CA ALA A 150 -16.95 -21.14 32.97
C ALA A 150 -18.34 -20.48 32.96
N HIS A 151 -18.65 -19.63 33.93
CA HIS A 151 -19.94 -18.92 33.98
C HIS A 151 -20.02 -17.86 32.88
N ILE A 152 -18.96 -17.08 32.68
CA ILE A 152 -18.91 -16.05 31.64
C ILE A 152 -18.92 -16.69 30.24
N ALA A 153 -18.08 -17.70 30.01
CA ALA A 153 -18.05 -18.42 28.73
C ALA A 153 -19.41 -19.05 28.39
N LYS A 154 -20.12 -19.59 29.40
CA LYS A 154 -21.49 -20.10 29.23
C LYS A 154 -22.49 -18.98 28.89
N SER A 155 -22.36 -17.79 29.48
CA SER A 155 -23.21 -16.65 29.11
C SER A 155 -22.96 -16.21 27.67
N TRP A 156 -21.69 -16.04 27.26
CA TRP A 156 -21.35 -15.68 25.89
C TRP A 156 -21.86 -16.71 24.89
N LYS A 157 -21.70 -18.00 25.16
CA LYS A 157 -22.27 -19.07 24.32
C LYS A 157 -23.78 -18.91 24.16
N ARG A 158 -24.52 -18.64 25.24
CA ARG A 158 -25.97 -18.43 25.19
C ARG A 158 -26.35 -17.18 24.39
N GLU A 159 -25.62 -16.08 24.57
CA GLU A 159 -25.83 -14.83 23.82
C GLU A 159 -25.62 -15.05 22.32
N ILE A 160 -24.53 -15.70 21.94
CA ILE A 160 -24.17 -16.03 20.55
C ILE A 160 -25.24 -16.90 19.88
N LEU A 161 -25.76 -17.91 20.58
CA LEU A 161 -26.80 -18.81 20.07
C LEU A 161 -28.17 -18.14 19.97
N ALA A 162 -28.40 -17.04 20.69
CA ALA A 162 -29.63 -16.27 20.64
C ALA A 162 -29.63 -15.18 19.54
N LEU A 163 -28.49 -14.94 18.88
CA LEU A 163 -28.40 -13.97 17.80
C LEU A 163 -29.17 -14.43 16.56
N ASP A 164 -29.82 -13.48 15.90
CA ASP A 164 -30.37 -13.69 14.56
C ASP A 164 -29.26 -13.53 13.52
N TRP A 165 -28.59 -14.64 13.23
CA TRP A 165 -27.46 -14.69 12.30
C TRP A 165 -27.83 -14.28 10.88
N SER A 166 -29.10 -14.40 10.48
CA SER A 166 -29.56 -13.97 9.16
C SER A 166 -29.42 -12.47 8.93
N LYS A 167 -29.40 -11.66 10.01
CA LYS A 167 -29.12 -10.21 9.95
C LYS A 167 -27.66 -9.89 9.70
N TYR A 168 -26.75 -10.79 10.07
CA TYR A 168 -25.32 -10.62 9.78
C TYR A 168 -25.01 -11.00 8.33
N MET A 169 -25.52 -12.14 7.87
CA MET A 169 -25.34 -12.61 6.50
C MET A 169 -26.48 -13.54 6.08
N LYS A 170 -26.89 -13.44 4.80
CA LYS A 170 -27.94 -14.29 4.25
C LYS A 170 -27.56 -15.77 4.37
N TYR A 171 -28.48 -16.60 4.87
CA TYR A 171 -28.28 -18.03 5.14
C TYR A 171 -27.24 -18.36 6.22
N ALA A 172 -26.80 -17.37 7.01
CA ALA A 172 -25.94 -17.65 8.14
C ALA A 172 -26.66 -18.49 9.20
N ASP A 173 -25.89 -19.42 9.77
CA ASP A 173 -26.30 -20.33 10.83
C ASP A 173 -25.14 -20.45 11.82
N PHE A 174 -25.46 -20.63 13.10
CA PHE A 174 -24.48 -20.78 14.16
C PHE A 174 -24.91 -21.83 15.17
N THR A 175 -24.16 -22.93 15.23
CA THR A 175 -24.50 -24.09 16.05
C THR A 175 -23.82 -24.05 17.41
N SER A 176 -24.33 -24.85 18.35
CA SER A 176 -23.69 -25.04 19.67
C SER A 176 -22.25 -25.54 19.55
N ALA A 177 -21.97 -26.43 18.61
CA ALA A 177 -20.62 -26.95 18.38
C ALA A 177 -19.67 -25.85 17.91
N MET A 178 -20.11 -24.97 16.99
CA MET A 178 -19.31 -23.82 16.56
C MET A 178 -18.97 -22.89 17.74
N ALA A 179 -19.94 -22.64 18.62
CA ALA A 179 -19.72 -21.84 19.82
C ALA A 179 -18.66 -22.46 20.76
N GLU A 180 -18.73 -23.78 20.97
CA GLU A 180 -17.75 -24.51 21.77
C GLU A 180 -16.35 -24.39 21.18
N ARG A 181 -16.21 -24.61 19.86
CA ARG A 181 -14.93 -24.47 19.16
C ARG A 181 -14.36 -23.06 19.24
N CYS A 182 -15.19 -22.02 19.09
CA CYS A 182 -14.76 -20.63 19.26
C CYS A 182 -14.23 -20.38 20.69
N ILE A 183 -14.91 -20.89 21.71
CA ILE A 183 -14.49 -20.73 23.12
C ILE A 183 -13.18 -21.50 23.39
N GLU A 184 -13.02 -22.70 22.84
CA GLU A 184 -11.77 -23.46 22.93
C GLU A 184 -10.60 -22.72 22.27
N GLU A 185 -10.79 -22.22 21.05
CA GLU A 185 -9.81 -21.41 20.33
C GLU A 185 -9.43 -20.14 21.12
N LEU A 186 -10.42 -19.43 21.67
CA LEU A 186 -10.20 -18.22 22.46
C LEU A 186 -9.39 -18.50 23.73
N LYS A 187 -9.52 -19.68 24.36
CA LYS A 187 -8.67 -20.07 25.50
C LYS A 187 -7.20 -20.22 25.08
N LEU A 188 -6.93 -20.82 23.92
CA LEU A 188 -5.57 -20.93 23.37
C LEU A 188 -4.99 -19.56 23.02
N LYS A 189 -5.81 -18.70 22.38
CA LYS A 189 -5.42 -17.32 22.07
C LYS A 189 -5.19 -16.47 23.33
N ALA A 190 -5.94 -16.74 24.42
CA ALA A 190 -5.73 -16.06 25.70
C ALA A 190 -4.34 -16.33 26.27
N ASP A 191 -3.84 -17.57 26.17
CA ASP A 191 -2.47 -17.92 26.59
C ASP A 191 -1.42 -17.16 25.76
N LEU A 192 -1.63 -17.05 24.45
CA LEU A 192 -0.73 -16.29 23.56
C LEU A 192 -0.74 -14.79 23.91
N TYR A 193 -1.92 -14.21 24.12
CA TYR A 193 -2.09 -12.80 24.46
C TYR A 193 -1.48 -12.44 25.82
N GLU A 194 -1.57 -13.32 26.81
CA GLU A 194 -0.92 -13.10 28.10
C GLU A 194 0.61 -13.08 27.96
N LYS A 195 1.17 -14.04 27.22
CA LYS A 195 2.62 -14.17 27.01
C LYS A 195 3.21 -13.03 26.18
N THR A 196 2.50 -12.59 25.14
CA THR A 196 3.06 -11.69 24.11
C THR A 196 2.42 -10.32 24.07
N GLY A 197 1.20 -10.18 24.60
CA GLY A 197 0.34 -9.01 24.39
C GLY A 197 -0.25 -8.91 22.98
N LEU A 198 -0.06 -9.92 22.14
CA LEU A 198 -0.52 -9.97 20.76
C LEU A 198 -1.57 -11.08 20.59
N ILE A 199 -2.56 -10.85 19.73
CA ILE A 199 -3.53 -11.88 19.36
C ILE A 199 -3.80 -11.82 17.84
N PRO A 200 -3.68 -12.96 17.13
CA PRO A 200 -4.19 -13.07 15.77
C PRO A 200 -5.71 -13.18 15.79
N VAL A 201 -6.37 -12.41 14.94
CA VAL A 201 -7.79 -12.49 14.64
C VAL A 201 -8.00 -12.40 13.14
N LEU A 202 -9.20 -12.75 12.67
CA LEU A 202 -9.48 -12.88 11.24
C LEU A 202 -8.41 -13.77 10.57
N ASP A 203 -7.97 -14.82 11.26
CA ASP A 203 -6.84 -15.65 10.89
C ASP A 203 -7.27 -16.80 9.98
N TYR A 204 -7.20 -16.53 8.68
CA TYR A 204 -7.41 -17.51 7.59
C TYR A 204 -6.21 -17.41 6.62
N SER A 205 -6.40 -17.04 5.34
CA SER A 205 -5.33 -16.83 4.35
C SER A 205 -4.37 -15.70 4.73
N ALA A 206 -4.82 -14.76 5.55
CA ALA A 206 -4.01 -13.76 6.24
C ALA A 206 -4.57 -13.59 7.65
N CYS A 207 -3.86 -12.88 8.54
CA CYS A 207 -4.37 -12.55 9.86
C CYS A 207 -4.15 -11.08 10.20
N VAL A 208 -5.03 -10.56 11.05
CA VAL A 208 -4.86 -9.25 11.70
C VAL A 208 -4.32 -9.49 13.10
N ILE A 209 -3.21 -8.84 13.45
CA ILE A 209 -2.67 -8.89 14.82
C ILE A 209 -3.20 -7.70 15.62
N LYS A 210 -3.90 -7.98 16.71
CA LYS A 210 -4.36 -6.98 17.68
C LYS A 210 -3.47 -6.95 18.92
N SER A 211 -3.40 -5.78 19.56
CA SER A 211 -2.75 -5.60 20.85
C SER A 211 -3.22 -4.34 21.56
N ASP A 212 -3.54 -4.47 22.84
CA ASP A 212 -3.81 -3.30 23.70
C ASP A 212 -2.53 -2.76 24.37
N LYS A 213 -1.41 -3.50 24.24
CA LYS A 213 -0.13 -3.24 24.91
C LYS A 213 0.92 -2.60 24.00
N VAL A 214 0.83 -2.81 22.68
CA VAL A 214 1.81 -2.28 21.71
C VAL A 214 1.89 -0.75 21.76
N VAL A 215 0.80 -0.06 22.07
CA VAL A 215 0.77 1.38 22.28
C VAL A 215 0.68 1.69 23.78
N SER A 216 1.71 2.31 24.34
CA SER A 216 1.77 2.66 25.77
C SER A 216 0.82 3.80 26.10
N ASP A 217 0.29 3.83 27.32
CA ASP A 217 -0.65 4.88 27.76
C ASP A 217 -0.03 6.27 27.70
N GLY A 218 1.26 6.41 28.03
CA GLY A 218 1.96 7.69 27.86
C GLY A 218 1.99 8.20 26.41
N LEU A 219 1.97 7.29 25.42
CA LEU A 219 1.88 7.67 24.01
C LEU A 219 0.42 7.99 23.64
N LYS A 220 -0.54 7.19 24.09
CA LYS A 220 -1.98 7.48 23.90
C LYS A 220 -2.32 8.87 24.45
N SER A 221 -1.99 9.13 25.72
CA SER A 221 -2.19 10.43 26.38
C SER A 221 -1.46 11.58 25.69
N ALA A 222 -0.25 11.33 25.17
CA ALA A 222 0.47 12.35 24.41
C ALA A 222 -0.20 12.68 23.07
N PHE A 223 -0.96 11.75 22.47
CA PHE A 223 -1.76 12.02 21.28
C PHE A 223 -3.14 12.63 21.62
N THR A 224 -3.71 12.31 22.78
CA THR A 224 -4.98 12.86 23.27
C THR A 224 -4.92 14.40 23.33
N GLY A 225 -5.76 15.07 22.53
CA GLY A 225 -5.87 16.54 22.50
C GLY A 225 -4.97 17.28 21.51
N ILE A 226 -4.03 16.58 20.86
CA ILE A 226 -3.15 17.18 19.83
C ILE A 226 -3.65 16.87 18.41
N ALA A 227 -4.19 15.68 18.17
CA ALA A 227 -4.87 15.34 16.92
C ALA A 227 -6.24 16.04 16.86
N ARG A 228 -6.26 17.27 16.38
CA ARG A 228 -7.49 18.05 16.17
C ARG A 228 -7.90 17.98 14.72
N GLU A 229 -9.19 18.11 14.45
CA GLU A 229 -9.67 18.39 13.10
C GLU A 229 -9.06 19.72 12.60
N PRO A 230 -8.58 19.77 11.36
CA PRO A 230 -8.06 21.01 10.81
C PRO A 230 -9.20 22.01 10.62
N LYS A 231 -9.08 23.21 11.21
CA LYS A 231 -10.11 24.27 11.15
C LYS A 231 -10.48 24.73 9.72
N TYR A 232 -9.63 24.43 8.73
CA TYR A 232 -9.83 24.81 7.33
C TYR A 232 -10.51 23.70 6.50
N VAL A 233 -10.68 22.50 7.05
CA VAL A 233 -11.49 21.45 6.41
C VAL A 233 -12.95 21.75 6.75
N ARG A 234 -13.63 22.50 5.88
CA ARG A 234 -15.00 22.99 6.13
C ARG A 234 -16.08 21.91 5.89
N SER A 235 -15.77 20.89 5.12
CA SER A 235 -16.55 19.65 5.00
C SER A 235 -15.78 18.70 4.11
N TYR A 236 -15.65 17.44 4.51
CA TYR A 236 -15.22 16.37 3.63
C TYR A 236 -16.23 15.23 3.75
N SER A 237 -17.14 15.17 2.79
CA SER A 237 -18.09 14.07 2.64
C SER A 237 -17.46 13.03 1.74
N CYS A 238 -17.18 11.84 2.27
CA CYS A 238 -16.92 10.68 1.41
C CYS A 238 -18.24 10.05 0.96
N LEU A 239 -18.16 9.15 -0.02
CA LEU A 239 -19.27 8.39 -0.59
C LEU A 239 -19.90 7.35 0.36
N CYS A 240 -19.43 7.25 1.61
CA CYS A 240 -19.95 6.32 2.62
C CYS A 240 -20.58 7.12 3.76
N ASP A 241 -21.81 6.74 4.14
CA ASP A 241 -22.78 7.52 4.93
C ASP A 241 -22.39 7.84 6.40
N GLY A 242 -21.11 7.79 6.77
CA GLY A 242 -20.61 8.00 8.14
C GLY A 242 -19.82 9.28 8.37
N GLY A 243 -19.44 10.02 7.31
CA GLY A 243 -18.49 11.13 7.41
C GLY A 243 -17.06 10.66 7.76
N ILE A 244 -16.03 11.25 7.16
CA ILE A 244 -14.64 10.94 7.54
C ILE A 244 -14.16 12.03 8.49
N ASN A 245 -13.74 11.63 9.69
CA ASN A 245 -12.95 12.48 10.55
C ASN A 245 -11.57 12.67 9.90
N ILE A 246 -11.41 13.76 9.16
CA ILE A 246 -10.10 14.15 8.63
C ILE A 246 -9.26 14.69 9.78
N HIS A 247 -8.23 13.96 10.14
CA HIS A 247 -7.23 14.39 11.11
C HIS A 247 -6.10 15.19 10.45
N GLN A 248 -5.34 15.93 11.27
CA GLN A 248 -4.22 16.77 10.84
C GLN A 248 -3.12 16.10 10.00
N ALA A 249 -2.99 14.77 10.00
CA ALA A 249 -1.97 14.06 9.22
C ALA A 249 -2.58 13.26 8.04
N HIS A 250 -3.81 13.57 7.63
CA HIS A 250 -4.49 12.83 6.58
C HIS A 250 -3.78 13.02 5.23
N ALA A 251 -3.47 11.91 4.54
CA ALA A 251 -2.61 11.91 3.35
C ALA A 251 -3.21 12.65 2.14
N SER A 252 -4.53 12.90 2.13
CA SER A 252 -5.21 13.64 1.07
C SER A 252 -5.20 15.17 1.21
N LEU A 253 -4.72 15.73 2.33
CA LEU A 253 -4.82 17.18 2.58
C LEU A 253 -3.79 18.02 1.82
N SER A 254 -2.65 17.42 1.50
CA SER A 254 -1.63 18.03 0.65
C SER A 254 -1.08 16.95 -0.28
N PRO A 255 -1.89 16.49 -1.25
CA PRO A 255 -1.47 15.46 -2.18
C PRO A 255 -0.42 16.05 -3.13
N LEU A 256 0.40 15.16 -3.70
CA LEU A 256 1.14 15.49 -4.90
C LEU A 256 0.14 15.72 -6.02
N VAL A 257 0.33 16.80 -6.77
CA VAL A 257 -0.46 17.11 -7.97
C VAL A 257 0.51 17.24 -9.12
N TYR A 258 0.41 16.35 -10.10
CA TYR A 258 1.30 16.40 -11.24
C TYR A 258 1.08 17.65 -12.09
N GLY A 259 2.15 18.15 -12.71
CA GLY A 259 2.17 19.44 -13.41
C GLY A 259 2.17 20.66 -12.48
N ARG A 260 2.13 20.47 -11.15
CA ARG A 260 2.13 21.55 -10.16
C ARG A 260 3.12 21.34 -9.03
N SER A 261 3.14 20.16 -8.43
CA SER A 261 4.04 19.81 -7.33
C SER A 261 5.47 19.71 -7.83
N ARG A 262 6.43 20.03 -6.96
CA ARG A 262 7.86 19.97 -7.26
C ARG A 262 8.51 18.73 -6.65
N ILE A 263 9.55 18.23 -7.31
CA ILE A 263 10.40 17.13 -6.85
C ILE A 263 11.86 17.56 -6.86
N LEU A 264 12.61 17.16 -5.84
CA LEU A 264 14.05 17.39 -5.79
C LEU A 264 14.75 16.28 -6.58
N PRO A 265 15.48 16.59 -7.66
CA PRO A 265 16.04 15.58 -8.56
C PRO A 265 17.11 14.71 -7.90
N ASN A 266 17.77 15.22 -6.86
CA ASN A 266 19.01 14.64 -6.34
C ASN A 266 18.99 14.27 -4.84
N ARG A 267 17.89 14.52 -4.14
CA ARG A 267 17.81 14.32 -2.69
C ARG A 267 16.39 14.10 -2.19
N THR A 268 16.28 13.49 -1.01
CA THR A 268 15.01 13.38 -0.27
C THR A 268 14.95 14.43 0.82
N ILE A 269 13.73 14.85 1.15
CA ILE A 269 13.48 15.81 2.22
C ILE A 269 13.43 15.08 3.56
N LYS A 270 14.14 15.57 4.58
CA LYS A 270 14.01 15.05 5.94
C LYS A 270 12.98 15.86 6.72
N ARG A 271 12.44 15.22 7.75
CA ARG A 271 11.43 15.82 8.63
C ARG A 271 11.83 17.16 9.26
N ILE A 272 13.11 17.34 9.59
CA ILE A 272 13.60 18.52 10.33
C ILE A 272 13.96 19.71 9.43
N ASN A 273 14.31 19.45 8.16
CA ASN A 273 14.77 20.47 7.22
C ASN A 273 13.83 20.62 6.02
N CYS A 274 12.60 20.11 6.11
CA CYS A 274 11.66 20.12 4.98
C CYS A 274 11.24 21.52 4.52
N LEU A 275 11.31 22.51 5.41
CA LEU A 275 10.97 23.89 5.06
C LEU A 275 12.05 24.55 4.19
N GLU A 276 13.30 24.13 4.31
CA GLU A 276 14.41 24.71 3.54
C GLU A 276 14.27 24.38 2.05
N ALA A 277 13.71 23.21 1.74
CA ALA A 277 13.49 22.77 0.36
C ALA A 277 12.19 23.32 -0.27
N CYS A 278 11.40 24.12 0.45
CA CYS A 278 10.13 24.62 -0.07
C CYS A 278 10.34 25.50 -1.32
N GLY A 279 9.70 25.11 -2.42
CA GLY A 279 9.77 25.85 -3.69
C GLY A 279 10.94 25.46 -4.59
N GLU A 280 11.88 24.65 -4.09
CA GLU A 280 12.97 24.09 -4.88
C GLU A 280 12.52 22.91 -5.75
N GLY A 281 13.39 22.49 -6.67
CA GLY A 281 13.21 21.30 -7.51
C GLY A 281 12.40 21.56 -8.77
N ASP A 282 12.27 20.50 -9.58
CA ASP A 282 11.61 20.55 -10.87
C ASP A 282 10.11 20.33 -10.70
N ILE A 283 9.29 20.99 -11.52
CA ILE A 283 7.85 20.68 -11.56
C ILE A 283 7.71 19.26 -12.08
N LEU A 284 7.11 18.37 -11.30
CA LEU A 284 6.97 16.98 -11.70
C LEU A 284 5.96 16.90 -12.85
N PRO A 285 6.36 16.45 -14.05
CA PRO A 285 5.45 16.40 -15.19
C PRO A 285 4.35 15.38 -14.94
N ARG A 286 3.21 15.56 -15.62
CA ARG A 286 2.16 14.54 -15.62
C ARG A 286 2.73 13.24 -16.19
N PRO A 287 2.61 12.10 -15.47
CA PRO A 287 2.89 10.81 -16.05
C PRO A 287 2.02 10.68 -17.29
N ARG A 288 2.64 10.29 -18.38
CA ARG A 288 2.01 10.09 -19.68
C ARG A 288 0.97 8.96 -19.57
N ASN A 289 -0.29 9.31 -19.28
CA ASN A 289 -1.45 8.40 -19.12
C ASN A 289 -2.61 8.93 -19.99
N THR A 290 -3.19 8.05 -20.81
CA THR A 290 -4.07 8.46 -21.93
C THR A 290 -5.46 7.85 -21.92
N GLY A 291 -5.96 7.32 -20.79
CA GLY A 291 -7.41 7.13 -20.61
C GLY A 291 -8.13 6.25 -21.66
N LEU A 292 -7.49 5.21 -22.18
CA LEU A 292 -8.17 4.17 -22.97
C LEU A 292 -8.40 2.92 -22.09
N ASP A 293 -9.25 3.10 -21.08
CA ASP A 293 -9.74 2.08 -20.15
C ASP A 293 -10.82 1.14 -20.75
N VAL A 294 -11.15 1.27 -22.05
CA VAL A 294 -12.24 0.50 -22.64
C VAL A 294 -11.87 -0.96 -22.95
N GLU A 295 -10.58 -1.30 -23.09
CA GLU A 295 -10.13 -2.69 -23.32
C GLU A 295 -9.58 -3.39 -22.06
N TYR A 296 -9.27 -2.64 -20.97
CA TYR A 296 -8.61 -3.18 -19.78
C TYR A 296 -9.30 -2.70 -18.49
N GLN A 297 -9.82 -3.66 -17.72
CA GLN A 297 -10.87 -3.46 -16.72
C GLN A 297 -10.51 -2.68 -15.44
N PHE A 298 -9.26 -2.24 -15.21
CA PHE A 298 -8.89 -1.61 -13.93
C PHE A 298 -7.89 -0.45 -14.07
N ARG A 299 -8.39 0.79 -13.98
CA ARG A 299 -7.56 1.98 -13.76
C ARG A 299 -7.12 2.06 -12.30
N LEU A 300 -6.03 1.39 -11.95
CA LEU A 300 -5.57 1.29 -10.56
C LEU A 300 -4.83 2.54 -10.05
N TYR A 301 -4.31 3.37 -10.96
CA TYR A 301 -3.47 4.52 -10.62
C TYR A 301 -4.02 5.81 -11.24
N ASP A 302 -4.06 6.86 -10.43
CA ASP A 302 -4.39 8.22 -10.87
C ASP A 302 -3.10 8.94 -11.30
N ASP A 303 -3.11 9.52 -12.50
CA ASP A 303 -2.00 10.26 -13.09
C ASP A 303 -2.08 11.77 -12.87
N SER A 304 -3.08 12.23 -12.12
CA SER A 304 -3.32 13.64 -11.81
C SER A 304 -2.83 13.96 -10.40
N TYR A 305 -2.99 13.04 -9.44
CA TYR A 305 -2.53 13.24 -8.06
C TYR A 305 -2.15 11.94 -7.34
N GLN A 306 -1.32 12.06 -6.30
CA GLN A 306 -0.97 10.96 -5.39
C GLN A 306 -1.02 11.40 -3.93
N TRP A 307 -1.48 10.51 -3.05
CA TRP A 307 -1.36 10.71 -1.61
C TRP A 307 0.08 10.49 -1.16
N LEU A 308 0.64 11.47 -0.46
CA LEU A 308 2.01 11.43 0.05
C LEU A 308 1.99 11.43 1.59
N PRO A 309 1.88 10.28 2.27
CA PRO A 309 1.82 10.25 3.73
C PRO A 309 3.16 10.67 4.35
N PHE A 310 4.18 9.82 4.28
CA PHE A 310 5.55 10.05 4.75
C PHE A 310 6.43 8.82 4.45
N ASP A 311 7.75 9.01 4.40
CA ASP A 311 8.71 7.91 4.34
C ASP A 311 8.94 7.27 5.73
N VAL A 312 8.96 5.93 5.77
CA VAL A 312 9.35 5.13 6.93
C VAL A 312 10.56 4.27 6.60
N THR A 313 11.55 4.26 7.48
CA THR A 313 12.66 3.30 7.45
C THR A 313 12.46 2.25 8.53
N VAL A 314 12.51 0.98 8.13
CA VAL A 314 12.50 -0.16 9.05
C VAL A 314 13.91 -0.73 9.11
N SER A 315 14.48 -0.74 10.32
CA SER A 315 15.80 -1.31 10.56
C SER A 315 15.80 -2.84 10.45
N LYS A 316 16.98 -3.46 10.31
CA LYS A 316 17.12 -4.93 10.34
C LYS A 316 16.60 -5.57 11.64
N LYS A 317 16.47 -4.80 12.72
CA LYS A 317 15.92 -5.25 14.00
C LYS A 317 14.39 -5.10 14.10
N GLY A 318 13.73 -4.61 13.05
CA GLY A 318 12.29 -4.35 13.03
C GLY A 318 11.85 -2.98 13.54
N ASN A 319 12.77 -2.16 14.06
CA ASN A 319 12.43 -0.81 14.53
C ASN A 319 12.09 0.10 13.34
N ALA A 320 10.92 0.74 13.38
CA ALA A 320 10.46 1.68 12.37
C ALA A 320 10.69 3.14 12.81
N ARG A 321 11.09 3.99 11.87
CA ARG A 321 11.28 5.43 12.08
C ARG A 321 10.72 6.23 10.90
N ILE A 322 9.99 7.29 11.21
CA ILE A 322 9.54 8.27 10.20
C ILE A 322 10.75 9.14 9.82
N ASP A 323 11.17 9.06 8.56
CA ASP A 323 12.34 9.78 8.05
C ASP A 323 11.97 11.06 7.28
N GLY A 324 10.82 11.04 6.59
CA GLY A 324 10.37 12.10 5.71
C GLY A 324 9.52 13.18 6.39
N TYR A 325 9.12 14.16 5.59
CA TYR A 325 8.03 15.08 5.93
C TYR A 325 6.73 14.29 6.18
N ILE A 326 6.00 14.66 7.24
CA ILE A 326 4.68 14.09 7.53
C ILE A 326 3.62 14.98 6.89
N ASN A 327 2.78 14.40 6.03
CA ASN A 327 1.84 15.20 5.28
C ASN A 327 0.99 16.08 6.18
N ASN A 328 0.80 17.32 5.73
CA ASN A 328 -0.04 18.32 6.39
C ASN A 328 0.39 18.69 7.84
N LEU A 329 1.50 18.15 8.36
CA LEU A 329 2.06 18.54 9.65
C LEU A 329 3.24 19.48 9.47
N HIS A 330 3.04 20.75 9.79
CA HIS A 330 4.10 21.75 9.75
C HIS A 330 5.14 21.49 10.87
N PRO A 331 6.45 21.33 10.60
CA PRO A 331 7.43 20.88 11.58
C PRO A 331 7.60 21.82 12.78
N VAL A 332 7.41 23.13 12.58
CA VAL A 332 7.42 24.14 13.66
C VAL A 332 6.08 24.23 14.39
N LYS A 333 4.96 24.47 13.67
CA LYS A 333 3.64 24.65 14.29
C LYS A 333 3.12 23.38 14.98
N ASN A 334 3.46 22.21 14.43
CA ASN A 334 3.07 20.90 14.94
C ASN A 334 4.26 20.15 15.60
N LYS A 335 5.27 20.88 16.10
CA LYS A 335 6.51 20.31 16.66
C LYS A 335 6.27 19.20 17.68
N ARG A 336 5.25 19.32 18.53
CA ARG A 336 4.89 18.27 19.52
C ARG A 336 4.50 16.95 18.85
N LEU A 337 3.64 16.97 17.82
CA LEU A 337 3.24 15.76 17.06
C LEU A 337 4.43 15.17 16.32
N VAL A 338 5.20 16.03 15.65
CA VAL A 338 6.37 15.63 14.88
C VAL A 338 7.39 14.93 15.79
N LEU A 339 7.64 15.46 17.00
CA LEU A 339 8.57 14.86 17.96
C LEU A 339 8.08 13.54 18.57
N LEU A 340 6.78 13.36 18.77
CA LEU A 340 6.23 12.09 19.26
C LEU A 340 6.51 10.95 18.27
N GLY A 341 6.44 11.22 16.97
CA GLY A 341 6.80 10.26 15.92
C GLY A 341 8.29 9.91 15.83
N SER A 342 9.17 10.59 16.59
CA SER A 342 10.62 10.25 16.65
C SER A 342 11.03 9.42 17.85
N LYS A 343 10.17 9.21 18.85
CA LYS A 343 10.50 8.30 19.95
C LYS A 343 10.43 6.88 19.41
N THR A 344 11.56 6.41 18.87
CA THR A 344 11.82 4.99 18.60
C THR A 344 11.50 4.20 19.86
N ARG A 345 10.62 3.20 19.71
CA ARG A 345 10.57 2.07 20.65
C ARG A 345 11.68 1.11 20.31
#